data_AF-A0A150TWK8-F1
#
_entry.id   AF-A0A150TWK8-F1
#
_cell.length_a   1.000
_cell.length_b   1.000
_cell.length_c   1.000
_cell.angle_alpha   90.00
_cell.angle_beta   90.00
_cell.angle_gamma   90.00
#
_symmetry.space_group_name_H-M   'P 1'
#
loop_
_entity.id
_entity.type
_entity.pdbx_description
1 polymer ?
#
loop_
_entity_poly.entity_id
_entity_poly.type
_entity_poly.pdbx_seq_one_letter_code
_entity_poly.pdbx_strand_id
1 'polypeptide(L)'
;MASAVAKASQRCKTMFIFWKKTPLSDRLYADPYCVHTGPGRLTLIPLVKQAYRENGKPRNRTLWRSSRAIRTCCIADINDPTARVAWWQDFEQDFLRAIAHLDEVGGDRLLDHYEWIRDELAKVIPQPSLADETLWWCMMSLPQDPRPGERPDEQRARLVDEARRSMEERLRPLWEQERRYWQREAQTARRAPPRDGHRAKAGGAAPGSQAEARAAPGPRKAADAMPWFFRELGLTWPCTEADVKAAWRRGVKHRHPDQGGSNTGFIAFKNAYDAAMEFLQARAVA
;
A
#
# COMPACT_ATOMS: atom_id res chain seq x y z
N MET A 1 -34.06 -35.12 28.30
CA MET A 1 -34.40 -33.68 28.18
C MET A 1 -33.16 -32.80 28.39
N ALA A 2 -32.09 -33.04 27.64
CA ALA A 2 -30.87 -32.22 27.64
C ALA A 2 -30.18 -32.40 26.30
N SER A 3 -30.50 -31.55 25.31
CA SER A 3 -29.70 -31.25 24.09
C SER A 3 -30.61 -30.65 23.01
N ALA A 4 -31.19 -29.47 23.29
CA ALA A 4 -31.94 -28.70 22.28
C ALA A 4 -31.70 -27.18 22.38
N VAL A 5 -30.80 -26.72 23.25
CA VAL A 5 -30.57 -25.28 23.50
C VAL A 5 -29.34 -24.72 22.74
N ALA A 6 -28.58 -25.57 22.02
CA ALA A 6 -27.29 -25.16 21.45
C ALA A 6 -27.26 -24.92 19.92
N LYS A 7 -28.40 -24.60 19.27
CA LYS A 7 -28.44 -24.33 17.81
C LYS A 7 -29.17 -23.05 17.38
N ALA A 8 -29.38 -22.11 18.31
CA ALA A 8 -29.78 -20.74 17.98
C ALA A 8 -28.60 -19.77 17.87
N SER A 9 -27.39 -20.24 18.13
CA SER A 9 -26.16 -19.47 17.89
C SER A 9 -25.83 -19.50 16.39
N GLN A 10 -25.38 -18.37 15.86
CA GLN A 10 -24.49 -18.32 14.68
C GLN A 10 -25.11 -18.14 13.28
N ARG A 11 -26.23 -17.40 13.12
CA ARG A 11 -26.61 -16.88 11.79
C ARG A 11 -26.94 -15.38 11.79
N CYS A 12 -26.07 -14.63 11.12
CA CYS A 12 -26.22 -13.26 10.63
C CYS A 12 -26.30 -12.13 11.67
N LYS A 13 -25.22 -11.94 12.44
CA LYS A 13 -24.90 -10.61 12.98
C LYS A 13 -23.81 -9.99 12.10
N THR A 14 -24.18 -9.65 10.86
CA THR A 14 -23.26 -9.04 9.89
C THR A 14 -22.96 -7.60 10.34
N MET A 15 -21.70 -7.33 10.66
CA MET A 15 -21.19 -5.98 10.83
C MET A 15 -20.83 -5.39 9.47
N PHE A 16 -21.00 -4.07 9.33
CA PHE A 16 -20.66 -3.35 8.10
C PHE A 16 -20.28 -1.90 8.42
N ILE A 17 -19.46 -1.29 7.57
CA ILE A 17 -19.12 0.14 7.68
C ILE A 17 -20.08 0.93 6.79
N PHE A 18 -20.80 1.86 7.40
CA PHE A 18 -21.64 2.83 6.71
C PHE A 18 -20.96 4.20 6.72
N TRP A 19 -20.75 4.76 5.52
CA TRP A 19 -20.14 6.07 5.36
C TRP A 19 -21.21 7.15 5.29
N LYS A 20 -21.36 7.94 6.37
CA LYS A 20 -22.17 9.15 6.31
C LYS A 20 -21.40 10.21 5.53
N LYS A 21 -22.01 10.69 4.44
CA LYS A 21 -21.46 11.72 3.57
C LYS A 21 -22.24 13.01 3.79
N THR A 22 -21.54 14.08 4.12
CA THR A 22 -22.14 15.41 4.27
C THR A 22 -21.44 16.36 3.28
N PRO A 23 -22.16 17.00 2.35
CA PRO A 23 -21.58 18.06 1.53
C PRO A 23 -20.99 19.15 2.42
N LEU A 24 -19.75 19.54 2.14
CA LEU A 24 -19.21 20.76 2.72
C LEU A 24 -19.87 21.92 1.99
N SER A 25 -20.87 22.54 2.62
CA SER A 25 -21.23 23.92 2.27
C SER A 25 -20.02 24.80 2.57
N ASP A 26 -19.78 25.85 1.79
CA ASP A 26 -18.66 26.80 1.98
C ASP A 26 -18.65 27.50 3.36
N ARG A 27 -19.64 27.22 4.21
CA ARG A 27 -19.58 27.53 5.64
C ARG A 27 -18.40 26.78 6.25
N LEU A 28 -17.39 27.56 6.64
CA LEU A 28 -16.18 27.21 7.37
C LEU A 28 -16.50 26.32 8.58
N TYR A 29 -16.60 25.01 8.37
CA TYR A 29 -16.21 24.09 9.43
C TYR A 29 -14.69 24.25 9.55
N ALA A 30 -14.23 24.87 10.63
CA ALA A 30 -12.82 24.98 10.94
C ALA A 30 -12.33 23.62 11.43
N ASP A 31 -12.07 22.71 10.48
CA ASP A 31 -11.18 21.60 10.75
C ASP A 31 -9.77 22.19 10.69
N PRO A 32 -9.02 22.22 11.80
CA PRO A 32 -7.69 22.82 11.82
C PRO A 32 -6.74 22.14 10.83
N TYR A 33 -7.10 20.95 10.33
CA TYR A 33 -6.27 20.20 9.42
C TYR A 33 -6.61 20.33 7.94
N CYS A 34 -7.65 21.07 7.56
CA CYS A 34 -8.05 21.15 6.15
C CYS A 34 -8.15 22.58 5.61
N VAL A 35 -7.11 22.99 4.89
CA VAL A 35 -7.02 24.31 4.23
C VAL A 35 -7.58 24.32 2.80
N HIS A 36 -7.93 23.16 2.26
CA HIS A 36 -8.50 23.03 0.93
C HIS A 36 -9.80 23.82 0.77
N THR A 37 -10.04 24.35 -0.42
CA THR A 37 -11.28 25.03 -0.84
C THR A 37 -11.77 24.42 -2.17
N GLY A 38 -13.01 24.71 -2.55
CA GLY A 38 -13.58 24.29 -3.85
C GLY A 38 -14.83 23.41 -3.76
N PRO A 39 -15.56 23.28 -4.89
CA PRO A 39 -16.83 22.56 -4.95
C PRO A 39 -16.65 21.04 -4.85
N GLY A 40 -17.75 20.33 -4.55
CA GLY A 40 -17.79 18.85 -4.58
C GLY A 40 -17.10 18.16 -3.42
N ARG A 41 -16.69 18.89 -2.39
CA ARG A 41 -16.04 18.34 -1.20
C ARG A 41 -17.07 17.68 -0.28
N LEU A 42 -16.73 16.50 0.21
CA LEU A 42 -17.55 15.75 1.16
C LEU A 42 -16.79 15.52 2.46
N THR A 43 -17.50 15.66 3.57
CA THR A 43 -17.08 15.17 4.88
C THR A 43 -17.58 13.73 5.03
N LEU A 44 -16.66 12.81 5.31
CA LEU A 44 -16.91 11.39 5.50
C LEU A 44 -16.80 11.04 6.99
N ILE A 45 -17.83 10.39 7.53
CA ILE A 45 -17.84 9.87 8.90
C ILE A 45 -18.15 8.37 8.83
N PRO A 46 -17.19 7.49 9.16
CA PRO A 46 -17.47 6.07 9.24
C PRO A 46 -18.30 5.74 10.48
N LEU A 47 -19.29 4.87 10.27
CA LEU A 47 -20.14 4.31 11.31
C LEU A 47 -20.07 2.79 11.20
N VAL A 48 -19.57 2.11 12.22
CA VAL A 48 -19.62 0.65 12.29
C VAL A 48 -21.01 0.28 12.79
N LYS A 49 -21.77 -0.42 11.95
CA LYS A 49 -23.14 -0.85 12.23
C LYS A 49 -23.21 -2.36 12.34
N GLN A 50 -24.13 -2.81 13.19
CA GLN A 50 -24.51 -4.21 13.29
C GLN A 50 -25.96 -4.38 12.82
N ALA A 51 -26.14 -5.23 11.82
CA ALA A 51 -27.46 -5.70 11.43
C ALA A 51 -27.97 -6.73 12.45
N TYR A 52 -29.24 -6.59 12.83
CA TYR A 52 -29.94 -7.55 13.69
C TYR A 52 -31.43 -7.63 13.30
N ARG A 53 -32.16 -8.60 13.85
CA ARG A 53 -33.61 -8.70 13.70
C ARG A 53 -34.30 -8.56 15.04
N GLU A 54 -35.39 -7.83 15.05
CA GLU A 54 -36.25 -7.64 16.21
C GLU A 54 -37.70 -7.90 15.76
N ASN A 55 -38.35 -8.90 16.37
CA ASN A 55 -39.68 -9.37 15.95
C ASN A 55 -39.73 -9.69 14.44
N GLY A 56 -38.69 -10.36 13.93
CA GLY A 56 -38.53 -10.73 12.52
C GLY A 56 -38.15 -9.58 11.59
N LYS A 57 -38.23 -8.31 12.00
CA LYS A 57 -37.94 -7.14 11.17
C LYS A 57 -36.45 -6.78 11.19
N PRO A 58 -35.82 -6.44 10.05
CA PRO A 58 -34.43 -5.99 10.04
C PRO A 58 -34.27 -4.65 10.76
N ARG A 59 -33.21 -4.53 11.54
CA ARG A 59 -32.80 -3.36 12.32
C ARG A 59 -31.28 -3.22 12.23
N ASN A 60 -30.80 -2.00 12.48
CA ASN A 60 -29.38 -1.70 12.56
C ASN A 60 -29.12 -0.89 13.83
N ARG A 61 -28.05 -1.24 14.57
CA ARG A 61 -27.53 -0.41 15.66
C ARG A 61 -26.12 0.05 15.33
N THR A 62 -25.77 1.26 15.74
CA THR A 62 -24.41 1.80 15.62
C THR A 62 -23.59 1.28 16.78
N LEU A 63 -22.51 0.54 16.50
CA LEU A 63 -21.57 0.07 17.52
C LEU A 63 -20.47 1.08 17.77
N TRP A 64 -20.02 1.76 16.71
CA TRP A 64 -18.99 2.79 16.80
C TRP A 64 -19.23 3.88 15.76
N ARG A 65 -18.85 5.10 16.15
CA ARG A 65 -18.83 6.30 15.32
C ARG A 65 -17.52 7.00 15.61
N SER A 66 -16.72 7.26 14.58
CA SER A 66 -15.51 8.08 14.77
C SER A 66 -15.89 9.47 15.29
N SER A 67 -15.12 9.98 16.27
CA SER A 67 -15.30 11.33 16.78
C SER A 67 -14.92 12.38 15.73
N ARG A 68 -14.00 12.02 14.83
CA ARG A 68 -13.52 12.88 13.75
C ARG A 68 -14.03 12.42 12.39
N ALA A 69 -14.44 13.41 11.61
CA ALA A 69 -14.69 13.22 10.19
C ALA A 69 -13.41 13.46 9.40
N ILE A 70 -13.31 12.91 8.20
CA ILE A 70 -12.26 13.26 7.25
C ILE A 70 -12.87 13.75 5.94
N ARG A 71 -12.21 14.70 5.28
CA ARG A 71 -12.71 15.28 4.03
C ARG A 71 -12.10 14.59 2.82
N THR A 72 -12.86 14.47 1.73
CA THR A 72 -12.36 13.85 0.49
C THR A 72 -11.13 14.54 -0.06
N CYS A 73 -11.01 15.87 0.07
CA CYS A 73 -9.81 16.60 -0.32
C CYS A 73 -8.57 16.26 0.54
N CYS A 74 -8.74 15.99 1.84
CA CYS A 74 -7.63 15.56 2.72
C CYS A 74 -7.18 14.13 2.42
N ILE A 75 -8.09 13.26 1.99
CA ILE A 75 -7.74 11.90 1.57
C ILE A 75 -6.92 11.95 0.29
N ALA A 76 -7.33 12.81 -0.66
CA ALA A 76 -6.71 12.94 -1.97
C ALA A 76 -5.42 13.78 -1.99
N ASP A 77 -5.15 14.55 -0.94
CA ASP A 77 -3.93 15.35 -0.86
C ASP A 77 -2.71 14.47 -0.55
N ILE A 78 -1.92 14.22 -1.59
CA ILE A 78 -0.68 13.46 -1.51
C ILE A 78 0.46 14.34 -0.97
N ASN A 79 0.34 15.66 -1.11
CA ASN A 79 1.37 16.60 -0.66
C ASN A 79 1.28 16.83 0.86
N ASP A 80 0.07 16.90 1.40
CA ASP A 80 -0.14 17.06 2.84
C ASP A 80 -0.94 15.87 3.43
N PRO A 81 -0.28 14.73 3.72
CA PRO A 81 -0.93 13.57 4.30
C PRO A 81 -1.28 13.76 5.78
N THR A 82 -0.93 14.89 6.41
CA THR A 82 -0.96 15.03 7.88
C THR A 82 -2.37 15.00 8.45
N ALA A 83 -3.39 15.44 7.70
CA ALA A 83 -4.79 15.32 8.10
C ALA A 83 -5.24 13.84 8.14
N ARG A 84 -4.75 13.03 7.19
CA ARG A 84 -5.01 11.58 7.14
C ARG A 84 -4.32 10.86 8.29
N VAL A 85 -3.06 11.21 8.58
CA VAL A 85 -2.31 10.67 9.73
C VAL A 85 -3.03 11.00 11.04
N ALA A 86 -3.38 12.27 11.26
CA ALA A 86 -4.09 12.70 12.46
C ALA A 86 -5.39 11.92 12.66
N TRP A 87 -6.18 11.75 11.59
CA TRP A 87 -7.41 10.97 11.64
C TRP A 87 -7.19 9.51 12.06
N TRP A 88 -6.13 8.85 11.56
CA TRP A 88 -5.79 7.48 11.94
C TRP A 88 -5.31 7.36 13.40
N GLN A 89 -4.58 8.35 13.91
CA GLN A 89 -4.17 8.41 15.31
C GLN A 89 -5.38 8.55 16.25
N ASP A 90 -6.35 9.40 15.88
CA ASP A 90 -7.58 9.52 16.65
C ASP A 90 -8.49 8.30 16.53
N PHE A 91 -8.50 7.63 15.36
CA PHE A 91 -9.28 6.42 15.12
C PHE A 91 -8.98 5.35 16.18
N GLU A 92 -7.72 5.03 16.42
CA GLU A 92 -7.36 3.98 17.37
C GLU A 92 -7.80 4.33 18.80
N GLN A 93 -7.57 5.58 19.21
CA GLN A 93 -7.99 6.05 20.53
C GLN A 93 -9.52 6.06 20.68
N ASP A 94 -10.23 6.54 19.67
CA ASP A 94 -11.70 6.57 19.64
C ASP A 94 -12.29 5.17 19.69
N PHE A 95 -11.68 4.23 18.97
CA PHE A 95 -12.12 2.85 18.93
C PHE A 95 -12.00 2.19 20.30
N LEU A 96 -10.84 2.32 20.96
CA LEU A 96 -10.62 1.81 22.30
C LEU A 96 -11.56 2.45 23.34
N ARG A 97 -11.76 3.78 23.25
CA ARG A 97 -12.75 4.46 24.10
C ARG A 97 -14.14 3.90 23.90
N ALA A 98 -14.56 3.67 22.65
CA ALA A 98 -15.89 3.13 22.39
C ALA A 98 -16.06 1.71 22.95
N ILE A 99 -15.05 0.85 22.83
CA ILE A 99 -15.06 -0.48 23.47
C ILE A 99 -15.30 -0.36 24.97
N ALA A 100 -14.62 0.57 25.64
CA ALA A 100 -14.75 0.77 27.08
C ALA A 100 -16.15 1.24 27.53
N HIS A 101 -17.00 1.73 26.62
CA HIS A 101 -18.38 2.15 26.92
C HIS A 101 -19.43 1.10 26.54
N LEU A 102 -19.02 -0.04 25.95
CA LEU A 102 -19.91 -1.16 25.65
C LEU A 102 -19.96 -2.13 26.84
N ASP A 103 -20.98 -2.99 26.85
CA ASP A 103 -20.95 -4.18 27.71
C ASP A 103 -19.81 -5.12 27.29
N GLU A 104 -19.35 -5.98 28.20
CA GLU A 104 -18.22 -6.92 27.96
C GLU A 104 -18.39 -7.68 26.63
N VAL A 105 -19.57 -8.24 26.40
CA VAL A 105 -19.90 -8.97 25.16
C VAL A 105 -19.87 -8.08 23.92
N GLY A 106 -20.30 -6.82 24.01
CA GLY A 106 -20.25 -5.86 22.90
C GLY A 106 -18.83 -5.38 22.61
N GLY A 107 -18.04 -5.16 23.67
CA GLY A 107 -16.65 -4.75 23.61
C GLY A 107 -15.77 -5.83 22.96
N ASP A 108 -15.79 -7.06 23.48
CA ASP A 108 -15.03 -8.19 22.96
C ASP A 108 -15.33 -8.43 21.48
N ARG A 109 -16.62 -8.43 21.15
CA ARG A 109 -17.06 -8.61 19.76
C ARG A 109 -16.52 -7.51 18.84
N LEU A 110 -16.54 -6.25 19.28
CA LEU A 110 -16.03 -5.16 18.47
C LEU A 110 -14.52 -5.29 18.29
N LEU A 111 -13.80 -5.67 19.36
CA LEU A 111 -12.36 -5.92 19.37
C LEU A 111 -11.96 -7.08 18.44
N ASP A 112 -12.70 -8.19 18.44
CA ASP A 112 -12.49 -9.33 17.52
C ASP A 112 -12.58 -8.93 16.03
N HIS A 113 -13.27 -7.83 15.75
CA HIS A 113 -13.44 -7.29 14.39
C HIS A 113 -12.51 -6.11 14.09
N TYR A 114 -11.57 -5.75 14.99
CA TYR A 114 -10.70 -4.59 14.83
C TYR A 114 -9.93 -4.59 13.51
N GLU A 115 -9.22 -5.68 13.20
CA GLU A 115 -8.41 -5.77 11.97
C GLU A 115 -9.28 -5.63 10.71
N TRP A 116 -10.43 -6.30 10.68
CA TRP A 116 -11.38 -6.17 9.57
C TRP A 116 -11.92 -4.74 9.43
N ILE A 117 -12.27 -4.07 10.54
CA ILE A 117 -12.72 -2.67 10.51
C ILE A 117 -11.61 -1.78 9.96
N ARG A 118 -10.39 -1.93 10.46
CA ARG A 118 -9.21 -1.18 10.02
C ARG A 118 -8.97 -1.37 8.52
N ASP A 119 -9.06 -2.59 8.02
CA ASP A 119 -8.85 -2.91 6.60
C ASP A 119 -9.97 -2.36 5.70
N GLU A 120 -11.24 -2.41 6.12
CA GLU A 120 -12.35 -1.80 5.38
C GLU A 120 -12.26 -0.27 5.36
N LEU A 121 -11.82 0.35 6.45
CA LEU A 121 -11.54 1.80 6.48
C LEU A 121 -10.40 2.16 5.53
N ALA A 122 -9.33 1.35 5.50
CA ALA A 122 -8.17 1.55 4.65
C ALA A 122 -8.48 1.59 3.14
N LYS A 123 -9.58 0.96 2.71
CA LYS A 123 -10.06 1.01 1.32
C LYS A 123 -10.55 2.40 0.90
N VAL A 124 -10.96 3.25 1.85
CA VAL A 124 -11.47 4.62 1.60
C VAL A 124 -10.48 5.66 2.07
N ILE A 125 -9.86 5.45 3.23
CA ILE A 125 -8.86 6.32 3.83
C ILE A 125 -7.56 5.53 3.89
N PRO A 126 -6.63 5.69 2.94
CA PRO A 126 -5.39 4.92 2.93
C PRO A 126 -4.67 4.99 4.29
N GLN A 127 -4.10 3.88 4.75
CA GLN A 127 -3.24 3.90 5.93
C GLN A 127 -2.03 4.80 5.66
N PRO A 128 -1.58 5.58 6.66
CA PRO A 128 -0.40 6.40 6.50
C PRO A 128 0.82 5.52 6.32
N SER A 129 1.74 5.94 5.45
CA SER A 129 3.06 5.32 5.39
C SER A 129 3.89 5.72 6.61
N LEU A 130 4.98 5.00 6.90
CA LEU A 130 5.93 5.42 7.93
C LEU A 130 6.49 6.83 7.66
N ALA A 131 6.66 7.21 6.39
CA ALA A 131 7.08 8.55 6.01
C ALA A 131 6.00 9.60 6.31
N ASP A 132 4.72 9.28 6.07
CA ASP A 132 3.58 10.16 6.41
C ASP A 132 3.54 10.40 7.93
N GLU A 133 3.69 9.33 8.72
CA GLU A 133 3.73 9.41 10.18
C GLU A 133 4.93 10.22 10.68
N THR A 134 6.12 9.98 10.11
CA THR A 134 7.33 10.73 10.47
C THR A 134 7.17 12.22 10.16
N LEU A 135 6.60 12.56 9.00
CA LEU A 135 6.29 13.93 8.63
C LEU A 135 5.33 14.57 9.64
N TRP A 136 4.27 13.86 10.03
CA TRP A 136 3.31 14.35 11.02
C TRP A 136 3.98 14.60 12.37
N TRP A 137 4.81 13.68 12.87
CA TRP A 137 5.55 13.88 14.12
C TRP A 137 6.53 15.06 14.06
N CYS A 138 7.24 15.22 12.95
CA CYS A 138 8.07 16.40 12.70
C CYS A 138 7.23 17.68 12.75
N MET A 139 6.07 17.70 12.07
CA MET A 139 5.16 18.85 12.06
C MET A 139 4.64 19.20 13.46
N MET A 140 4.20 18.19 14.22
CA MET A 140 3.70 18.38 15.59
C MET A 140 4.78 18.83 16.58
N SER A 141 6.06 18.65 16.23
CA SER A 141 7.20 19.12 17.04
C SER A 141 7.59 20.57 16.77
N LEU A 142 7.04 21.21 15.73
CA LEU A 142 7.32 22.60 15.40
C LEU A 142 6.47 23.56 16.23
N PRO A 143 6.90 24.83 16.43
CA PRO A 143 6.06 25.87 17.01
C PRO A 143 4.79 26.08 16.17
N GLN A 144 3.63 25.82 16.79
CA GLN A 144 2.32 25.89 16.12
C GLN A 144 1.73 27.30 16.11
N ASP A 145 2.35 28.28 16.76
CA ASP A 145 1.81 29.65 16.80
C ASP A 145 1.87 30.31 15.42
N PRO A 146 0.77 30.96 14.97
CA PRO A 146 0.76 31.68 13.71
C PRO A 146 1.67 32.90 13.80
N ARG A 147 2.40 33.18 12.71
CA ARG A 147 3.16 34.43 12.61
C ARG A 147 2.18 35.61 12.49
N PRO A 148 2.55 36.84 12.91
CA PRO A 148 1.69 38.01 12.75
C PRO A 148 1.24 38.20 11.29
N GLY A 149 -0.06 38.16 11.06
CA GLY A 149 -0.68 38.32 9.74
C GLY A 149 -0.71 37.05 8.86
N GLU A 150 -0.17 35.92 9.33
CA GLU A 150 -0.14 34.66 8.59
C GLU A 150 -1.55 34.06 8.48
N ARG A 151 -1.99 33.75 7.26
CA ARG A 151 -3.28 33.09 7.05
C ARG A 151 -3.19 31.60 7.41
N PRO A 152 -4.28 30.93 7.79
CA PRO A 152 -4.23 29.50 8.19
C PRO A 152 -3.66 28.56 7.11
N ASP A 153 -3.91 28.84 5.83
CA ASP A 153 -3.34 28.11 4.69
C ASP A 153 -1.82 28.29 4.59
N GLU A 154 -1.34 29.52 4.79
CA GLU A 154 0.10 29.85 4.78
C GLU A 154 0.83 29.22 5.96
N GLN A 155 0.24 29.31 7.16
CA GLN A 155 0.77 28.70 8.38
C GLN A 155 0.95 27.19 8.19
N ARG A 156 -0.09 26.53 7.65
CA ARG A 156 -0.05 25.10 7.40
C ARG A 156 1.00 24.73 6.36
N ALA A 157 1.04 25.44 5.23
CA ALA A 157 2.05 25.20 4.19
C ALA A 157 3.47 25.33 4.76
N ARG A 158 3.72 26.37 5.56
CA ARG A 158 5.00 26.56 6.26
C ARG A 158 5.33 25.39 7.18
N LEU A 159 4.41 24.97 8.04
CA LEU A 159 4.62 23.87 8.98
C LEU A 159 4.92 22.56 8.26
N VAL A 160 4.21 22.25 7.17
CA VAL A 160 4.45 21.06 6.35
C VAL A 160 5.82 21.12 5.67
N ASP A 161 6.19 22.25 5.07
CA ASP A 161 7.49 22.40 4.42
C ASP A 161 8.66 22.33 5.41
N GLU A 162 8.52 22.95 6.59
CA GLU A 162 9.52 22.89 7.64
C GLU A 162 9.63 21.47 8.24
N ALA A 163 8.50 20.76 8.38
CA ALA A 163 8.48 19.37 8.81
C ALA A 163 9.16 18.45 7.80
N ARG A 164 8.96 18.67 6.50
CA ARG A 164 9.66 17.93 5.44
C ARG A 164 11.16 18.16 5.51
N ARG A 165 11.61 19.41 5.65
CA ARG A 165 13.04 19.73 5.84
C ARG A 165 13.60 19.02 7.07
N SER A 166 12.89 19.07 8.19
CA SER A 166 13.30 18.39 9.43
C SER A 166 13.37 16.86 9.27
N MET A 167 12.40 16.27 8.59
CA MET A 167 12.38 14.83 8.27
C MET A 167 13.56 14.46 7.38
N GLU A 168 13.81 15.22 6.30
CA GLU A 168 14.95 15.00 5.41
C GLU A 168 16.28 15.10 6.17
N GLU A 169 16.45 16.10 7.04
CA GLU A 169 17.65 16.24 7.87
C GLU A 169 17.83 15.08 8.83
N ARG A 170 16.76 14.60 9.46
CA ARG A 170 16.78 13.43 10.37
C ARG A 170 17.08 12.12 9.64
N LEU A 171 16.55 11.94 8.43
CA LEU A 171 16.73 10.72 7.64
C LEU A 171 18.02 10.73 6.81
N ARG A 172 18.61 11.91 6.56
CA ARG A 172 19.84 12.07 5.77
C ARG A 172 20.98 11.15 6.22
N PRO A 173 21.31 11.00 7.53
CA PRO A 173 22.35 10.09 7.96
C PRO A 173 22.07 8.62 7.61
N LEU A 174 20.80 8.18 7.72
CA LEU A 174 20.40 6.81 7.38
C LEU A 174 20.52 6.57 5.87
N TRP A 175 20.04 7.51 5.05
CA TRP A 175 20.18 7.43 3.60
C TRP A 175 21.64 7.49 3.13
N GLU A 176 22.49 8.28 3.79
CA GLU A 176 23.93 8.30 3.52
C GLU A 176 24.60 6.97 3.91
N GLN A 177 24.21 6.39 5.05
CA GLN A 177 24.71 5.08 5.48
C GLN A 177 24.31 3.97 4.50
N GLU A 178 23.05 3.95 4.08
CA GLU A 178 22.53 3.03 3.10
C GLU A 178 23.23 3.20 1.74
N ARG A 179 23.41 4.45 1.28
CA ARG A 179 24.17 4.75 0.06
C ARG A 179 25.60 4.24 0.14
N ARG A 180 26.30 4.45 1.27
CA ARG A 180 27.66 3.93 1.50
C ARG A 180 27.68 2.40 1.53
N TYR A 181 26.67 1.76 2.09
CA TYR A 181 26.52 0.30 2.08
C TYR A 181 26.40 -0.22 0.63
N TRP A 182 25.50 0.34 -0.16
CA TRP A 182 25.32 -0.06 -1.56
C TRP A 182 26.55 0.23 -2.43
N GLN A 183 27.26 1.32 -2.17
CA GLN A 183 28.54 1.60 -2.83
C GLN A 183 29.60 0.54 -2.50
N ARG A 184 29.69 0.10 -1.24
CA ARG A 184 30.60 -0.99 -0.84
C ARG A 184 30.22 -2.31 -1.51
N GLU A 185 28.95 -2.68 -1.49
CA GLU A 185 28.44 -3.88 -2.18
C GLU A 185 28.77 -3.84 -3.68
N ALA A 186 28.52 -2.71 -4.35
CA ALA A 186 28.84 -2.54 -5.77
C ALA A 186 30.35 -2.63 -6.04
N GLN A 187 31.20 -2.07 -5.16
CA GLN A 187 32.66 -2.20 -5.27
C GLN A 187 33.12 -3.64 -5.06
N THR A 188 32.56 -4.35 -4.08
CA THR A 188 32.83 -5.76 -3.82
C THR A 188 32.44 -6.62 -5.02
N ALA A 189 31.25 -6.38 -5.60
CA ALA A 189 30.78 -7.09 -6.79
C ALA A 189 31.68 -6.85 -8.01
N ARG A 190 32.24 -5.63 -8.18
CA ARG A 190 33.22 -5.33 -9.24
C ARG A 190 34.57 -6.00 -9.04
N ARG A 191 34.99 -6.20 -7.79
CA ARG A 191 36.26 -6.87 -7.43
C ARG A 191 36.13 -8.39 -7.40
N ALA A 192 34.93 -8.91 -7.19
CA ALA A 192 34.69 -10.34 -7.29
C ALA A 192 35.15 -10.79 -8.68
N PRO A 193 36.11 -11.75 -8.78
CA PRO A 193 36.46 -12.31 -10.07
C PRO A 193 35.16 -12.77 -10.74
N PRO A 194 35.03 -12.62 -12.08
CA PRO A 194 33.91 -13.18 -12.80
C PRO A 194 33.76 -14.61 -12.29
N ARG A 195 32.64 -14.94 -11.64
CA ARG A 195 32.39 -16.31 -11.19
C ARG A 195 32.60 -17.14 -12.45
N ASP A 196 33.67 -17.94 -12.49
CA ASP A 196 34.07 -18.70 -13.66
C ASP A 196 32.82 -19.37 -14.17
N GLY A 197 32.27 -18.75 -15.22
CA GLY A 197 30.88 -18.94 -15.58
C GLY A 197 30.78 -20.40 -15.87
N HIS A 198 30.07 -21.13 -14.98
CA HIS A 198 29.98 -22.59 -14.93
C HIS A 198 30.60 -23.16 -16.19
N ARG A 199 31.90 -23.49 -16.14
CA ARG A 199 32.59 -24.15 -17.24
C ARG A 199 31.70 -25.33 -17.53
N ALA A 200 30.85 -25.17 -18.55
CA ALA A 200 29.83 -26.13 -18.89
C ALA A 200 30.64 -27.42 -19.02
N LYS A 201 30.34 -28.41 -18.18
CA LYS A 201 30.98 -29.72 -18.23
C LYS A 201 30.62 -30.35 -19.59
N ALA A 202 31.28 -29.88 -20.64
CA ALA A 202 31.53 -30.61 -21.85
C ALA A 202 32.64 -31.59 -21.48
N GLY A 203 32.27 -32.81 -21.10
CA GLY A 203 33.26 -33.85 -20.81
C GLY A 203 32.85 -34.78 -19.68
N GLY A 204 31.84 -35.60 -19.96
CA GLY A 204 31.47 -36.77 -19.16
C GLY A 204 30.85 -37.82 -20.06
N ALA A 205 31.52 -38.14 -21.17
CA ALA A 205 31.19 -39.29 -21.98
C ALA A 205 31.61 -40.56 -21.22
N ALA A 206 30.62 -41.31 -20.72
CA ALA A 206 30.80 -42.71 -20.39
C ALA A 206 30.65 -43.56 -21.67
N PRO A 207 31.55 -44.53 -21.95
CA PRO A 207 31.35 -45.46 -23.05
C PRO A 207 30.62 -46.72 -22.58
N GLY A 208 29.52 -47.06 -23.26
CA GLY A 208 28.81 -48.34 -23.17
C GLY A 208 27.58 -48.28 -22.25
N SER A 209 26.37 -48.70 -22.62
CA SER A 209 25.96 -49.61 -23.69
C SER A 209 24.46 -49.46 -24.00
N GLN A 210 24.17 -49.47 -25.30
CA GLN A 210 22.98 -49.97 -25.99
C GLN A 210 21.57 -49.45 -25.61
N ALA A 211 21.06 -48.67 -26.57
CA ALA A 211 19.74 -48.83 -27.19
C ALA A 211 18.50 -48.47 -26.36
N GLU A 212 18.17 -47.19 -26.32
CA GLU A 212 16.78 -46.75 -26.39
C GLU A 212 16.68 -45.38 -27.07
N ALA A 213 15.96 -45.39 -28.21
CA ALA A 213 15.41 -44.27 -28.97
C ALA A 213 16.13 -42.91 -28.92
N ARG A 214 17.06 -42.72 -29.86
CA ARG A 214 17.47 -41.39 -30.35
C ARG A 214 16.27 -40.67 -30.98
N ALA A 215 15.47 -39.99 -30.18
CA ALA A 215 14.66 -38.89 -30.68
C ALA A 215 15.64 -37.79 -31.11
N ALA A 216 15.75 -37.58 -32.42
CA ALA A 216 16.46 -36.42 -32.96
C ALA A 216 15.94 -35.16 -32.24
N PRO A 217 16.80 -34.21 -31.83
CA PRO A 217 16.33 -32.91 -31.41
C PRO A 217 15.59 -32.33 -32.61
N GLY A 218 14.26 -32.40 -32.57
CA GLY A 218 13.42 -31.82 -33.59
C GLY A 218 13.82 -30.36 -33.76
N PRO A 219 13.69 -29.78 -34.96
CA PRO A 219 13.97 -28.38 -35.19
C PRO A 219 13.33 -27.58 -34.06
N ARG A 220 14.15 -26.86 -33.27
CA ARG A 220 13.66 -25.97 -32.22
C ARG A 220 12.62 -25.10 -32.89
N LYS A 221 11.34 -25.39 -32.62
CA LYS A 221 10.24 -24.64 -33.20
C LYS A 221 10.55 -23.17 -32.91
N ALA A 222 10.45 -22.32 -33.92
CA ALA A 222 10.62 -20.86 -33.83
C ALA A 222 9.63 -20.17 -32.84
N ALA A 223 8.98 -20.95 -31.98
CA ALA A 223 8.00 -20.54 -30.97
C ALA A 223 8.64 -19.94 -29.70
N ASP A 224 9.96 -20.01 -29.52
CA ASP A 224 10.66 -19.30 -28.42
C ASP A 224 11.38 -18.02 -28.89
N ALA A 225 10.87 -17.35 -29.92
CA ALA A 225 11.37 -16.05 -30.37
C ALA A 225 10.99 -14.89 -29.41
N MET A 226 10.27 -15.16 -28.32
CA MET A 226 9.86 -14.14 -27.37
C MET A 226 11.02 -13.82 -26.41
N PRO A 227 11.52 -12.57 -26.38
CA PRO A 227 12.54 -12.16 -25.42
C PRO A 227 12.14 -12.49 -23.98
N TRP A 228 13.11 -12.94 -23.17
CA TRP A 228 12.87 -13.42 -21.80
C TRP A 228 12.17 -12.38 -20.91
N PHE A 229 12.42 -11.09 -21.13
CA PHE A 229 11.85 -10.01 -20.35
C PHE A 229 10.34 -9.83 -20.59
N PHE A 230 9.82 -10.13 -21.79
CA PHE A 230 8.37 -10.13 -22.00
C PHE A 230 7.69 -11.28 -21.27
N ARG A 231 8.32 -12.46 -21.24
CA ARG A 231 7.84 -13.60 -20.44
C ARG A 231 7.82 -13.27 -18.95
N GLU A 232 8.87 -12.62 -18.44
CA GLU A 232 8.96 -12.22 -17.04
C GLU A 232 7.89 -11.19 -16.64
N LEU A 233 7.54 -10.29 -17.58
CA LEU A 233 6.44 -9.32 -17.44
C LEU A 233 5.04 -9.94 -17.64
N GLY A 234 4.94 -11.20 -18.05
CA GLY A 234 3.67 -11.85 -18.39
C GLY A 234 3.01 -11.27 -19.64
N LEU A 235 3.82 -10.80 -20.59
CA LEU A 235 3.38 -10.22 -21.86
C LEU A 235 3.62 -11.20 -23.01
N THR A 236 2.83 -11.01 -24.08
CA THR A 236 3.05 -11.68 -25.37
C THR A 236 3.55 -10.65 -26.38
N TRP A 237 4.37 -11.08 -27.35
CA TRP A 237 4.84 -10.22 -28.44
C TRP A 237 3.95 -10.39 -29.67
N PRO A 238 3.56 -9.32 -30.39
CA PRO A 238 3.91 -7.91 -30.19
C PRO A 238 3.18 -7.22 -29.03
N CYS A 239 3.88 -6.32 -28.34
CA CYS A 239 3.30 -5.46 -27.31
C CYS A 239 3.83 -4.02 -27.42
N THR A 240 3.07 -3.07 -26.90
CA THR A 240 3.40 -1.65 -26.91
C THR A 240 4.11 -1.21 -25.63
N GLU A 241 4.68 0.00 -25.63
CA GLU A 241 5.24 0.62 -24.42
C GLU A 241 4.19 0.78 -23.31
N ALA A 242 2.94 1.08 -23.68
CA ALA A 242 1.84 1.19 -22.75
C ALA A 242 1.55 -0.16 -22.06
N ASP A 243 1.64 -1.28 -22.79
CA ASP A 243 1.47 -2.62 -22.24
C ASP A 243 2.56 -2.98 -21.23
N VAL A 244 3.82 -2.65 -21.55
CA VAL A 244 4.98 -2.83 -20.64
C VAL A 244 4.80 -2.03 -19.35
N LYS A 245 4.44 -0.76 -19.45
CA LYS A 245 4.15 0.10 -18.27
C LYS A 245 2.94 -0.39 -17.47
N ALA A 246 1.92 -0.94 -18.12
CA ALA A 246 0.76 -1.51 -17.45
C ALA A 246 1.13 -2.80 -16.70
N ALA A 247 1.92 -3.68 -17.31
CA ALA A 247 2.42 -4.90 -16.68
C ALA A 247 3.32 -4.59 -15.47
N TRP A 248 4.22 -3.62 -15.60
CA TRP A 248 5.06 -3.15 -14.50
C TRP A 248 4.24 -2.69 -13.30
N ARG A 249 3.27 -1.79 -13.51
CA ARG A 249 2.38 -1.30 -12.43
C ARG A 249 1.62 -2.42 -11.72
N ARG A 250 1.11 -3.41 -12.48
CA ARG A 250 0.44 -4.58 -11.88
C ARG A 250 1.41 -5.44 -11.08
N GLY A 251 2.59 -5.73 -11.61
CA GLY A 251 3.54 -6.63 -10.96
C GLY A 251 4.27 -6.01 -9.77
N VAL A 252 4.56 -4.70 -9.79
CA VAL A 252 5.14 -3.98 -8.63
C VAL A 252 4.25 -4.15 -7.42
N LYS A 253 2.92 -4.02 -7.57
CA LYS A 253 1.98 -4.22 -6.47
C LYS A 253 2.14 -5.59 -5.80
N HIS A 254 2.50 -6.64 -6.53
CA HIS A 254 2.56 -8.00 -5.96
C HIS A 254 3.98 -8.43 -5.57
N ARG A 255 5.00 -7.79 -6.15
CA ARG A 255 6.40 -8.17 -5.94
C ARG A 255 7.17 -7.19 -5.04
N HIS A 256 6.57 -6.08 -4.63
CA HIS A 256 7.22 -5.12 -3.74
C HIS A 256 7.46 -5.75 -2.35
N PRO A 257 8.65 -5.56 -1.75
CA PRO A 257 8.95 -6.10 -0.42
C PRO A 257 7.95 -5.65 0.66
N ASP A 258 7.51 -4.40 0.62
CA ASP A 258 6.49 -3.88 1.55
C ASP A 258 5.11 -4.55 1.42
N GLN A 259 4.86 -5.28 0.32
CA GLN A 259 3.63 -6.06 0.12
C GLN A 259 3.87 -7.57 0.22
N GLY A 260 4.96 -7.99 0.88
CA GLY A 260 5.32 -9.39 1.10
C GLY A 260 6.09 -10.05 -0.06
N GLY A 261 6.54 -9.26 -1.04
CA GLY A 261 7.43 -9.73 -2.10
C GLY A 261 8.87 -9.96 -1.62
N SER A 262 9.67 -10.68 -2.39
CA SER A 262 11.11 -10.79 -2.14
C SER A 262 11.87 -9.67 -2.83
N ASN A 263 12.90 -9.13 -2.18
CA ASN A 263 13.74 -8.09 -2.78
C ASN A 263 14.41 -8.59 -4.08
N THR A 264 14.84 -9.85 -4.11
CA THR A 264 15.42 -10.49 -5.31
C THR A 264 14.40 -10.61 -6.45
N GLY A 265 13.15 -10.98 -6.14
CA GLY A 265 12.06 -11.04 -7.12
C GLY A 265 11.67 -9.67 -7.66
N PHE A 266 11.72 -8.63 -6.82
CA PHE A 266 11.49 -7.25 -7.23
C PHE A 266 12.58 -6.75 -8.18
N ILE A 267 13.85 -6.97 -7.85
CA ILE A 267 15.00 -6.59 -8.69
C ILE A 267 14.94 -7.29 -10.05
N ALA A 268 14.68 -8.60 -10.08
CA ALA A 268 14.55 -9.34 -11.33
C ALA A 268 13.41 -8.80 -12.22
N PHE A 269 12.27 -8.47 -11.61
CA PHE A 269 11.14 -7.88 -12.32
C PHE A 269 11.44 -6.49 -12.87
N LYS A 270 12.18 -5.66 -12.11
CA LYS A 270 12.64 -4.34 -12.57
C LYS A 270 13.58 -4.47 -13.76
N ASN A 271 14.55 -5.38 -13.70
CA ASN A 271 15.48 -5.61 -14.80
C ASN A 271 14.75 -6.06 -16.08
N ALA A 272 13.68 -6.85 -15.97
CA ALA A 272 12.84 -7.20 -17.10
C ALA A 272 12.09 -5.99 -17.69
N TYR A 273 11.55 -5.11 -16.84
CA TYR A 273 10.95 -3.86 -17.30
C TYR A 273 11.94 -2.97 -18.05
N ASP A 274 13.13 -2.74 -17.48
CA ASP A 274 14.16 -1.90 -18.10
C ASP A 274 14.59 -2.44 -19.47
N ALA A 275 14.84 -3.76 -19.57
CA ALA A 275 15.20 -4.42 -20.83
C ALA A 275 14.08 -4.37 -21.89
N ALA A 276 12.82 -4.48 -21.47
CA ALA A 276 11.67 -4.37 -22.37
C ALA A 276 11.54 -2.96 -22.96
N MET A 277 11.76 -1.93 -22.15
CA MET A 277 11.73 -0.53 -22.59
C MET A 277 12.86 -0.22 -23.57
N GLU A 278 14.09 -0.67 -23.27
CA GLU A 278 15.24 -0.51 -24.17
C GLU A 278 15.01 -1.19 -25.52
N PHE A 279 14.46 -2.41 -25.53
CA PHE A 279 14.12 -3.14 -26.75
C PHE A 279 13.11 -2.40 -27.63
N LEU A 280 12.03 -1.87 -27.04
CA LEU A 280 11.01 -1.11 -27.77
C LEU A 280 11.59 0.19 -28.33
N GLN A 281 12.44 0.88 -27.57
CA GLN A 281 13.09 2.12 -28.01
C GLN A 281 14.06 1.87 -29.17
N ALA A 282 14.87 0.81 -29.11
CA ALA A 282 15.77 0.44 -30.20
C ALA A 282 15.01 0.12 -31.50
N ARG A 283 13.82 -0.49 -31.40
CA ARG A 283 12.98 -0.80 -32.56
C ARG A 283 12.22 0.41 -33.13
N ALA A 284 11.95 1.43 -32.34
CA ALA A 284 11.31 2.65 -32.84
C ALA A 284 12.25 3.51 -33.69
N VAL A 285 13.56 3.32 -33.53
CA VAL A 285 14.61 4.04 -34.27
C VAL A 285 15.01 3.32 -35.57
N ALA A 286 14.70 2.03 -35.70
CA ALA A 286 15.04 1.17 -36.85
C ALA A 286 13.89 1.12 -37.87
#